data_AF-A0A3D1F2M1-F1
#
_entry.id   AF-A0A3D1F2M1-F1
#
_cell.length_a   1.000
_cell.length_b   1.000
_cell.length_c   1.000
_cell.angle_alpha   90.00
_cell.angle_beta   90.00
_cell.angle_gamma   90.00
#
_symmetry.space_group_name_H-M   'P 1'
#
loop_
_entity.id
_entity.type
_entity.pdbx_description
1 polymer ?
#
loop_
_entity_poly.entity_id
_entity_poly.type
_entity_poly.pdbx_seq_one_letter_code
_entity_poly.pdbx_strand_id
1 'polypeptide(L)'
;MLLLAVMLLGGCSSGDVEQMEAGLIKSGMTDEQAKCFAQAMSKTVDAGPYNFMAKLMLSGVDEKTAVTRARRKYGAEFKAPMTTAREACVE
;
A
#
# COMPACT_ATOMS: atom_id res chain seq x y z
N MET A 1 30.32 9.15 27.21
CA MET A 1 30.29 8.72 25.79
C MET A 1 28.85 8.34 25.46
N LEU A 2 28.35 8.93 24.40
CA LEU A 2 26.95 9.03 23.98
C LEU A 2 26.36 7.69 23.50
N LEU A 3 25.10 7.47 23.90
CA LEU A 3 24.01 6.85 23.14
C LEU A 3 24.20 5.39 22.69
N LEU A 4 24.04 4.49 23.65
CA LEU A 4 23.51 3.15 23.40
C LEU A 4 21.97 3.21 23.51
N ALA A 5 21.29 2.51 22.59
CA ALA A 5 19.88 2.13 22.60
C ALA A 5 18.84 3.22 22.27
N VAL A 6 18.30 3.17 21.05
CA VAL A 6 16.91 2.69 20.87
C VAL A 6 16.86 1.85 19.59
N MET A 7 16.76 0.53 19.79
CA MET A 7 16.10 -0.35 18.83
C MET A 7 14.66 0.13 18.65
N LEU A 8 14.36 0.85 17.57
CA LEU A 8 13.02 0.83 16.97
C LEU A 8 13.16 -0.19 15.84
N LEU A 9 12.96 -1.50 16.06
CA LEU A 9 11.62 -2.08 16.12
C LEU A 9 10.66 -1.34 15.17
N GLY A 10 11.09 -1.11 13.91
CA GLY A 10 10.18 -1.06 12.78
C GLY A 10 9.54 -2.45 12.69
N GLY A 11 8.52 -2.67 13.51
CA GLY A 11 7.78 -3.91 13.53
C GLY A 11 7.41 -4.27 12.10
N CYS A 12 7.57 -5.54 11.75
CA CYS A 12 7.05 -6.15 10.55
C CYS A 12 5.51 -6.00 10.55
N SER A 13 5.01 -4.79 10.36
CA SER A 13 3.66 -4.55 9.94
C SER A 13 3.68 -4.89 8.45
N SER A 14 3.64 -6.17 8.12
CA SER A 14 3.42 -6.61 6.75
C SER A 14 2.15 -5.93 6.27
N GLY A 15 2.21 -5.22 5.14
CA GLY A 15 0.99 -4.74 4.50
C GLY A 15 -0.01 -5.89 4.37
N ASP A 16 -1.29 -5.61 4.61
CA ASP A 16 -2.36 -6.60 4.47
C ASP A 16 -2.64 -6.88 2.99
N VAL A 17 -1.81 -7.77 2.43
CA VAL A 17 -1.80 -8.10 0.99
C VAL A 17 -3.14 -8.65 0.55
N GLU A 18 -3.78 -9.49 1.37
CA GLU A 18 -5.08 -10.06 1.04
C GLU A 18 -6.17 -8.99 0.93
N GLN A 19 -6.23 -8.05 1.88
CA GLN A 19 -7.22 -6.95 1.80
C GLN A 19 -6.95 -6.02 0.62
N MET A 20 -5.68 -5.75 0.34
CA MET A 20 -5.28 -4.92 -0.79
C MET A 20 -5.68 -5.58 -2.11
N GLU A 21 -5.30 -6.84 -2.31
CA GLU A 21 -5.64 -7.63 -3.49
C GLU A 21 -7.16 -7.69 -3.71
N ALA A 22 -7.92 -8.04 -2.67
CA ALA A 22 -9.38 -8.09 -2.74
C ALA A 22 -10.00 -6.72 -3.10
N GLY A 23 -9.44 -5.63 -2.56
CA GLY A 23 -9.87 -4.26 -2.90
C GLY A 23 -9.55 -3.88 -4.35
N LEU A 24 -8.38 -4.26 -4.85
CA LEU A 24 -7.95 -3.99 -6.23
C LEU A 24 -8.81 -4.74 -7.25
N ILE A 25 -9.12 -6.02 -6.99
CA ILE A 25 -10.03 -6.82 -7.83
C ILE A 25 -11.41 -6.16 -7.87
N LYS A 26 -11.96 -5.75 -6.72
CA LYS A 26 -13.23 -5.00 -6.67
C LYS A 26 -13.20 -3.68 -7.45
N SER A 27 -12.03 -3.07 -7.59
CA SER A 27 -11.85 -1.83 -8.36
C SER A 27 -11.69 -2.05 -9.86
N GLY A 28 -11.64 -3.30 -10.33
CA GLY A 28 -11.60 -3.66 -11.75
C GLY A 28 -10.24 -4.14 -12.26
N MET A 29 -9.24 -4.35 -11.41
CA MET A 29 -8.02 -5.05 -11.81
C MET A 29 -8.29 -6.54 -12.00
N THR A 30 -7.52 -7.20 -12.88
CA THR A 30 -7.51 -8.67 -12.94
C THR A 30 -6.85 -9.26 -11.69
N ASP A 31 -7.14 -10.51 -11.36
CA ASP A 31 -6.55 -11.19 -10.20
C ASP A 31 -5.00 -11.17 -10.25
N GLU A 32 -4.41 -11.35 -11.43
CA GLU A 32 -2.96 -11.34 -11.63
C GLU A 32 -2.35 -9.96 -11.39
N GLN A 33 -2.96 -8.90 -11.96
CA GLN A 33 -2.52 -7.52 -11.74
C GLN A 33 -2.66 -7.12 -10.27
N ALA A 34 -3.80 -7.44 -9.66
CA ALA A 34 -4.09 -7.13 -8.27
C ALA A 34 -3.07 -7.79 -7.32
N LYS A 35 -2.78 -9.08 -7.53
CA LYS A 35 -1.80 -9.82 -6.74
C LYS A 35 -0.39 -9.27 -6.92
N CYS A 36 0.05 -9.02 -8.14
CA CYS A 36 1.37 -8.43 -8.41
C CYS A 36 1.49 -7.07 -7.73
N PHE A 37 0.50 -6.19 -7.94
CA PHE A 37 0.52 -4.82 -7.44
C PHE A 37 0.48 -4.77 -5.91
N ALA A 38 -0.42 -5.55 -5.27
CA ALA A 38 -0.52 -5.64 -3.82
C ALA A 38 0.78 -6.12 -3.18
N GLN A 39 1.43 -7.14 -3.77
CA GLN A 39 2.71 -7.65 -3.29
C GLN A 39 3.85 -6.64 -3.48
N ALA A 40 3.94 -6.02 -4.65
CA ALA A 40 4.97 -5.02 -4.94
C ALA A 40 4.87 -3.82 -3.98
N MET A 41 3.66 -3.29 -3.79
CA MET A 41 3.42 -2.21 -2.83
C MET A 41 3.72 -2.61 -1.39
N SER A 42 3.43 -3.85 -0.97
CA SER A 42 3.65 -4.29 0.42
C SER A 42 5.13 -4.28 0.84
N LYS A 43 6.04 -4.32 -0.14
CA LYS A 43 7.49 -4.31 0.06
C LYS A 43 8.09 -2.90 0.09
N THR A 44 7.42 -1.93 -0.52
CA THR A 44 8.00 -0.60 -0.80
C THR A 44 7.19 0.57 -0.21
N VAL A 45 5.92 0.34 0.14
CA VAL A 45 5.06 1.31 0.78
C VAL A 45 4.93 0.97 2.25
N ASP A 46 5.14 1.97 3.11
CA ASP A 46 4.95 1.83 4.55
C ASP A 46 3.56 1.28 4.88
N ALA A 47 3.50 0.46 5.92
CA ALA A 47 2.28 -0.26 6.25
C ALA A 47 1.10 0.65 6.61
N GLY A 48 1.35 1.86 7.13
CA GLY A 48 0.32 2.84 7.45
C GLY A 48 -0.54 3.26 6.25
N PRO A 49 0.03 3.92 5.22
CA PRO A 49 -0.68 4.24 4.00
C PRO A 49 -1.17 2.99 3.27
N TYR A 50 -0.38 1.91 3.23
CA TYR A 50 -0.77 0.65 2.59
C TYR A 50 -2.08 0.09 3.17
N ASN A 51 -2.10 -0.19 4.47
CA ASN A 51 -3.25 -0.80 5.14
C ASN A 51 -4.48 0.11 5.13
N PHE A 52 -4.26 1.43 5.10
CA PHE A 52 -5.35 2.39 4.97
C PHE A 52 -6.00 2.36 3.59
N MET A 53 -5.19 2.29 2.52
CA MET A 53 -5.71 2.12 1.16
C MET A 53 -6.43 0.78 1.01
N ALA A 54 -5.83 -0.32 1.50
CA ALA A 54 -6.44 -1.65 1.47
C ALA A 54 -7.85 -1.65 2.08
N LYS A 55 -8.02 -1.07 3.28
CA LYS A 55 -9.33 -0.97 3.95
C LYS A 55 -10.35 -0.16 3.15
N LEU A 56 -9.93 0.96 2.56
CA LEU A 56 -10.81 1.79 1.75
C LEU A 56 -11.31 1.02 0.52
N MET A 57 -10.40 0.37 -0.20
CA MET A 57 -10.75 -0.38 -1.41
C MET A 57 -11.60 -1.61 -1.08
N LEU A 58 -11.30 -2.31 0.02
CA LEU A 58 -12.13 -3.42 0.48
C LEU A 58 -13.58 -2.97 0.76
N SER A 59 -13.76 -1.75 1.27
CA SER A 59 -15.06 -1.10 1.50
C SER A 59 -15.76 -0.56 0.24
N GLY A 60 -15.14 -0.70 -0.94
CA GLY A 60 -15.71 -0.28 -2.23
C GLY A 60 -15.29 1.11 -2.70
N VAL A 61 -14.28 1.73 -2.07
CA VAL A 61 -13.71 2.99 -2.57
C VAL A 61 -12.75 2.68 -3.71
N ASP A 62 -12.86 3.38 -4.85
CA ASP A 62 -11.93 3.20 -5.96
C ASP A 62 -10.49 3.57 -5.58
N GLU A 63 -9.51 3.01 -6.30
CA GLU A 63 -8.09 3.18 -6.02
C GLU A 63 -7.67 4.66 -6.03
N LYS A 64 -8.13 5.46 -7.00
CA LYS A 64 -7.78 6.89 -7.12
C LYS A 64 -8.25 7.67 -5.90
N THR A 65 -9.47 7.40 -5.44
CA THR A 65 -10.00 7.99 -4.20
C THR A 65 -9.25 7.49 -2.97
N ALA A 66 -8.93 6.20 -2.89
CA ALA A 66 -8.16 5.62 -1.78
C ALA A 66 -6.78 6.27 -1.65
N VAL A 67 -6.06 6.42 -2.76
CA VAL A 67 -4.76 7.10 -2.85
C VAL A 67 -4.86 8.57 -2.45
N THR A 68 -5.91 9.27 -2.90
CA THR A 68 -6.13 10.68 -2.53
C THR A 68 -6.34 10.83 -1.03
N ARG A 69 -7.13 9.94 -0.42
CA ARG A 69 -7.38 9.95 1.04
C ARG A 69 -6.11 9.58 1.81
N ALA A 70 -5.36 8.58 1.36
CA ALA A 70 -4.09 8.19 1.96
C ALA A 70 -3.08 9.35 1.89
N ARG A 71 -2.99 10.06 0.76
CA ARG A 71 -2.12 11.23 0.59
C ARG A 71 -2.45 12.32 1.60
N ARG A 72 -3.73 12.60 1.81
CA ARG A 72 -4.18 13.61 2.79
C ARG A 72 -3.84 13.23 4.23
N LYS A 73 -3.80 11.92 4.54
CA LYS A 73 -3.57 11.41 5.90
C LYS A 73 -2.09 11.20 6.24
N TYR A 74 -1.31 10.69 5.30
CA TYR A 74 0.07 10.23 5.52
C TYR A 74 1.12 11.01 4.73
N GLY A 75 0.73 11.96 3.88
CA GLY A 75 1.66 12.66 2.98
C GLY A 75 1.80 11.97 1.63
N ALA A 76 2.62 12.55 0.73
CA ALA A 76 2.72 12.09 -0.66
C ALA A 76 3.85 11.09 -0.93
N GLU A 77 4.68 10.78 0.06
CA GLU A 77 5.91 9.98 -0.11
C GLU A 77 5.65 8.57 -0.65
N PHE A 78 4.52 7.95 -0.28
CA PHE A 78 4.17 6.61 -0.79
C PHE A 78 3.79 6.59 -2.27
N LYS A 79 3.56 7.74 -2.92
CA LYS A 79 3.09 7.77 -4.31
C LYS A 79 4.16 7.29 -5.29
N ALA A 80 5.42 7.65 -5.07
CA ALA A 80 6.51 7.23 -5.94
C ALA A 80 6.66 5.70 -6.00
N PRO A 81 6.83 4.97 -4.87
CA PRO A 81 6.91 3.51 -4.90
C PRO A 81 5.62 2.84 -5.42
N MET A 82 4.45 3.45 -5.18
CA MET A 82 3.19 2.98 -5.75
C MET A 82 3.16 3.12 -7.28
N THR A 83 3.56 4.26 -7.84
CA THR A 83 3.62 4.45 -9.30
C THR A 83 4.54 3.41 -9.94
N THR A 84 5.73 3.19 -9.37
CA THR A 84 6.65 2.15 -9.86
C THR A 84 6.02 0.76 -9.80
N ALA A 85 5.31 0.42 -8.72
CA ALA A 85 4.60 -0.86 -8.63
C ALA A 85 3.49 -0.99 -9.68
N ARG A 86 2.82 0.11 -10.04
CA ARG A 86 1.75 0.12 -11.04
C ARG A 86 2.31 -0.08 -12.44
N GLU A 87 3.36 0.66 -12.79
CA GLU A 87 4.09 0.52 -14.05
C GLU A 87 4.65 -0.90 -14.24
N ALA A 88 5.02 -1.59 -13.15
CA ALA A 88 5.57 -2.94 -13.22
C ALA A 88 4.53 -4.06 -13.31
N CYS A 89 3.30 -3.83 -12.83
CA CYS A 89 2.30 -4.88 -12.63
C CYS A 89 0.99 -4.69 -13.43
N VAL A 90 0.69 -3.47 -13.87
CA VAL A 90 -0.62 -3.11 -14.43
C VAL A 90 -0.50 -2.56 -15.86
N GLU A 91 0.58 -1.84 -16.16
CA GLU A 91 0.87 -1.21 -17.44
C GLU A 91 1.86 -2.04 -18.27
#